data_AF-A0A2A9NF73-F1
#
_entry.id   AF-A0A2A9NF73-F1
#
_cell.length_a   1.000
_cell.length_b   1.000
_cell.length_c   1.000
_cell.angle_alpha   90.00
_cell.angle_beta   90.00
_cell.angle_gamma   90.00
#
_symmetry.space_group_name_H-M   'P 1'
#
loop_
_entity.id
_entity.type
_entity.pdbx_description
1 polymer ?
#
loop_
_entity_poly.entity_id
_entity_poly.type
_entity_poly.pdbx_seq_one_letter_code
_entity_poly.pdbx_strand_id
1 'polypeptide(L)'
;DNVVIFAKKYKPVNKKVWPLLRTLPDQFRIIRCIEGDPLADLPALPTNPAEFIPTGRYTMERKEAVDKTHMGDFLRPEERKLMHNFMMLQNQGFAWEDSERGSFKKEFFPPVEIPTINHMPWVQQNIPIPPGIYKEVCKMIQTKIKTGIYEPSNSSYQSRWFCVAKKDGQ
;
A
#
# COMPACT_ATOMS: atom_id res chain seq x y z
N ASP A 1 -1.86 -40.40 22.92
CA ASP A 1 -2.02 -39.27 21.98
C ASP A 1 -1.01 -39.36 20.85
N ASN A 2 -1.45 -39.81 19.67
CA ASN A 2 -0.59 -39.94 18.50
C ASN A 2 -0.45 -38.58 17.81
N VAL A 3 0.69 -37.92 18.03
CA VAL A 3 1.07 -36.70 17.29
C VAL A 3 1.43 -37.10 15.87
N VAL A 4 0.52 -36.89 14.92
CA VAL A 4 0.79 -37.06 13.49
C VAL A 4 1.66 -35.89 13.03
N ILE A 5 2.98 -36.09 12.98
CA ILE A 5 3.92 -35.16 12.36
C ILE A 5 3.78 -35.30 10.84
N PHE A 6 3.10 -34.36 10.19
CA PHE A 6 3.13 -34.24 8.73
C PHE A 6 4.51 -33.72 8.29
N ALA A 7 5.49 -34.62 8.20
CA ALA A 7 6.77 -34.34 7.56
C ALA A 7 6.53 -34.18 6.05
N LYS A 8 6.27 -32.95 5.59
CA LYS A 8 6.23 -32.65 4.15
C LYS A 8 7.65 -32.85 3.61
N LYS A 9 7.85 -33.94 2.86
CA LYS A 9 9.10 -34.22 2.15
C LYS A 9 9.42 -33.02 1.25
N TYR A 10 10.59 -32.41 1.43
CA TYR A 10 11.04 -31.27 0.63
C TYR A 10 10.95 -31.62 -0.86
N LYS A 11 10.55 -30.65 -1.70
CA LYS A 11 10.41 -30.88 -3.15
C LYS A 11 11.80 -31.29 -3.70
N PRO A 12 11.96 -32.50 -4.27
CA PRO A 12 13.27 -32.95 -4.71
C PRO A 12 13.77 -32.05 -5.85
N VAL A 13 15.09 -31.85 -5.92
CA VAL A 13 15.73 -30.89 -6.85
C VAL A 13 15.28 -31.12 -8.30
N ASN A 14 15.13 -32.38 -8.70
CA ASN A 14 14.67 -32.76 -10.05
C ASN A 14 13.22 -32.35 -10.37
N LYS A 15 12.37 -32.09 -9.37
CA LYS A 15 11.00 -31.58 -9.53
C LYS A 15 10.92 -30.06 -9.40
N LYS A 16 12.04 -29.37 -9.13
CA LYS A 16 12.08 -27.92 -9.03
C LYS A 16 11.88 -27.31 -10.41
N VAL A 17 10.94 -26.38 -10.53
CA VAL A 17 10.76 -25.60 -11.75
C VAL A 17 11.76 -24.46 -11.66
N TRP A 18 12.62 -24.34 -12.66
CA TRP A 18 13.59 -23.26 -12.75
C TRP A 18 12.99 -22.10 -13.55
N PRO A 19 13.17 -20.85 -13.09
CA PRO A 19 12.80 -19.71 -13.91
C PRO A 19 13.63 -19.71 -15.19
N LEU A 20 13.00 -19.38 -16.30
CA LEU A 20 13.71 -19.16 -17.56
C LEU A 20 14.46 -17.83 -17.45
N LEU A 21 15.79 -17.89 -17.38
CA LEU A 21 16.66 -16.72 -17.42
C LEU A 21 16.60 -16.14 -18.84
N ARG A 22 15.83 -15.06 -19.01
CA ARG A 22 15.75 -14.29 -20.26
C ARG A 22 15.87 -12.81 -19.94
N THR A 23 16.39 -12.04 -20.89
CA THR A 23 16.36 -10.58 -20.83
C THR A 23 14.92 -10.08 -20.98
N LEU A 24 14.52 -9.09 -20.17
CA LEU A 24 13.21 -8.45 -20.30
C LEU A 24 13.17 -7.68 -21.64
N PRO A 25 12.25 -8.01 -22.58
CA PRO A 25 12.14 -7.26 -23.83
C PRO A 25 11.80 -5.79 -23.56
N ASP A 26 12.32 -4.89 -24.40
CA ASP A 26 12.23 -3.43 -24.19
C ASP A 26 10.79 -2.93 -24.11
N GLN A 27 9.86 -3.57 -24.84
CA GLN A 27 8.43 -3.25 -24.81
C GLN A 27 7.78 -3.42 -23.42
N PHE A 28 8.33 -4.25 -22.54
CA PHE A 28 7.82 -4.48 -21.18
C PHE A 28 8.57 -3.67 -20.12
N ARG A 29 9.51 -2.82 -20.52
CA ARG A 29 10.22 -1.95 -19.56
C ARG A 29 9.26 -0.86 -19.09
N ILE A 30 9.31 -0.57 -17.80
CA ILE A 30 8.53 0.51 -17.21
C ILE A 30 9.12 1.84 -17.67
N ILE A 31 8.38 2.56 -18.50
CA ILE A 31 8.74 3.91 -18.94
C ILE A 31 8.08 4.90 -17.99
N ARG A 32 8.87 5.85 -17.46
CA ARG A 32 8.38 6.96 -16.65
C ARG A 32 8.28 8.19 -17.54
N CYS A 33 7.06 8.67 -17.77
CA CYS A 33 6.80 9.86 -18.59
C CYS A 33 6.37 11.00 -17.68
N ILE A 34 7.31 11.63 -16.98
CA ILE A 34 6.99 12.81 -16.15
C ILE A 34 6.81 14.00 -17.09
N GLU A 35 5.55 14.30 -17.42
CA GLU A 35 5.19 15.45 -18.23
C GLU A 35 4.98 16.68 -17.33
N GLY A 36 5.69 17.78 -17.64
CA GLY A 36 5.66 19.02 -16.86
C GLY A 36 6.58 19.03 -15.63
N ASP A 37 6.66 20.17 -14.95
CA ASP A 37 7.37 20.29 -13.66
C ASP A 37 6.42 19.89 -12.52
N PRO A 38 6.66 18.76 -11.82
CA PRO A 38 5.80 18.32 -10.74
C PRO A 38 5.87 19.23 -9.49
N LEU A 39 6.83 20.16 -9.43
CA LEU A 39 7.02 21.09 -8.32
C LEU A 39 6.53 22.51 -8.63
N ALA A 40 5.95 22.75 -9.80
CA ALA A 40 5.51 24.08 -10.22
C ALA A 40 4.52 24.72 -9.22
N ASP A 41 3.65 23.90 -8.61
CA ASP A 41 2.62 24.35 -7.66
C ASP A 41 3.09 24.30 -6.19
N LEU A 42 4.39 24.07 -5.94
CA LEU A 42 4.91 23.97 -4.58
C LEU A 42 4.84 25.36 -3.90
N PRO A 43 4.06 25.53 -2.81
CA PRO A 43 3.95 26.82 -2.16
C PRO A 43 5.27 27.18 -1.46
N ALA A 44 5.66 28.45 -1.56
CA ALA A 44 6.78 28.97 -0.79
C ALA A 44 6.50 28.87 0.72
N LEU A 45 7.53 28.57 1.50
CA LEU A 45 7.40 28.50 2.95
C LEU A 45 7.14 29.92 3.51
N PRO A 46 6.03 30.15 4.22
CA PRO A 46 5.77 31.45 4.81
C PRO A 46 6.72 31.69 5.98
N THR A 47 7.25 32.92 6.08
CA THR A 47 8.08 33.35 7.21
C THR A 47 7.28 33.54 8.49
N ASN A 48 5.98 33.84 8.38
CA ASN A 48 5.05 33.90 9.50
C ASN A 48 3.86 32.97 9.22
N PRO A 49 3.86 31.72 9.73
CA PRO A 49 2.79 30.78 9.46
C PRO A 49 1.46 31.23 10.08
N ALA A 50 0.37 30.99 9.35
CA ALA A 50 -0.98 31.23 9.85
C ALA A 50 -1.28 30.34 11.06
N GLU A 51 -2.25 30.74 11.88
CA GLU A 51 -2.76 29.87 12.93
C GLU A 51 -3.52 28.69 12.36
N PHE A 52 -3.59 27.61 13.15
CA PHE A 52 -4.26 26.39 12.73
C PHE A 52 -5.77 26.61 12.56
N ILE A 53 -6.26 26.24 11.38
CA ILE A 53 -7.68 26.18 11.03
C ILE A 53 -7.93 24.79 10.42
N PRO A 54 -8.86 23.98 10.94
CA PRO A 54 -9.21 22.69 10.35
C PRO A 54 -9.51 22.83 8.86
N THR A 55 -8.74 22.14 8.01
CA THR A 55 -8.77 22.34 6.55
C THR A 55 -8.82 21.00 5.82
N GLY A 56 -9.91 20.76 5.11
CA GLY A 56 -10.10 19.54 4.31
C GLY A 56 -9.90 18.27 5.13
N ARG A 57 -8.87 17.50 4.81
CA ARG A 57 -8.50 16.27 5.54
C ARG A 57 -7.80 16.55 6.87
N TYR A 58 -7.28 17.74 7.13
CA TYR A 58 -6.53 18.00 8.36
C TYR A 58 -7.43 18.59 9.45
N THR A 59 -8.01 17.71 10.27
CA THR A 59 -8.94 18.03 11.36
C THR A 59 -8.22 18.31 12.69
N MET A 60 -8.95 18.83 13.67
CA MET A 60 -8.41 19.06 15.03
C MET A 60 -7.91 17.75 15.67
N GLU A 61 -8.66 16.65 15.55
CA GLU A 61 -8.25 15.34 16.05
C GLU A 61 -6.93 14.86 15.43
N ARG A 62 -6.76 15.08 14.11
CA ARG A 62 -5.54 14.71 13.38
C ARG A 62 -4.36 15.59 13.80
N LYS A 63 -4.60 16.87 14.09
CA LYS A 63 -3.60 17.76 14.67
C LYS A 63 -3.14 17.27 16.05
N GLU A 64 -4.07 16.96 16.94
CA GLU A 64 -3.75 16.43 18.27
C GLU A 64 -2.98 15.10 18.19
N ALA A 65 -3.32 14.23 17.23
CA ALA A 65 -2.57 12.99 16.99
C ALA A 65 -1.11 13.29 16.60
N VAL A 66 -0.87 14.28 15.72
CA VAL A 66 0.48 14.70 15.35
C VAL A 66 1.23 15.25 16.56
N ASP A 67 0.59 16.12 17.34
CA ASP A 67 1.17 16.68 18.56
C ASP A 67 1.54 15.59 19.57
N LYS A 68 0.68 14.58 19.71
CA LYS A 68 0.92 13.40 20.55
C LYS A 68 2.13 12.58 20.05
N THR A 69 2.27 12.38 18.75
CA THR A 69 3.45 11.68 18.20
C THR A 69 4.73 12.50 18.39
N HIS A 70 4.62 13.84 18.43
CA HIS A 70 5.74 14.77 18.48
C HIS A 70 5.86 15.44 19.86
N MET A 71 5.51 14.77 20.96
CA MET A 71 5.51 15.38 22.31
C MET A 71 6.89 15.79 22.86
N GLY A 72 8.00 15.49 22.16
CA GLY A 72 9.35 15.86 22.61
C GLY A 72 9.81 17.26 22.19
N ASP A 73 10.91 17.74 22.78
CA ASP A 73 11.47 19.09 22.53
C ASP A 73 12.21 19.24 21.18
N PHE A 74 11.98 18.31 20.23
CA PHE A 74 12.66 18.31 18.94
C PHE A 74 12.28 19.54 18.08
N LEU A 75 11.01 19.96 18.12
CA LEU A 75 10.51 21.12 17.37
C LEU A 75 10.17 22.26 18.33
N ARG A 76 10.68 23.45 18.01
CA ARG A 76 10.29 24.71 18.67
C ARG A 76 8.80 25.01 18.42
N PRO A 77 8.14 25.81 19.28
CA PRO A 77 6.73 26.18 19.08
C PRO A 77 6.44 26.78 17.69
N GLU A 78 7.34 27.63 17.19
CA GLU A 78 7.20 28.23 15.85
C GLU A 78 7.38 27.21 14.71
N GLU A 79 8.29 26.24 14.87
CA GLU A 79 8.49 25.18 13.88
C GLU A 79 7.29 24.23 13.82
N ARG A 80 6.67 23.94 14.97
CA ARG A 80 5.41 23.19 15.03
C ARG A 80 4.28 23.95 14.33
N LYS A 81 4.19 25.26 14.55
CA LYS A 81 3.21 26.11 13.88
C LYS A 81 3.39 26.06 12.36
N LEU A 82 4.63 26.13 11.89
CA LEU A 82 4.95 25.98 10.47
C LEU A 82 4.58 24.59 9.92
N MET A 83 4.85 23.52 10.67
CA MET A 83 4.47 22.15 10.30
C MET A 83 2.96 22.00 10.15
N HIS A 84 2.15 22.49 11.11
CA HIS A 84 0.70 22.45 10.99
C HIS A 84 0.20 23.26 9.79
N ASN A 85 0.80 24.43 9.54
CA ASN A 85 0.48 25.23 8.36
C ASN A 85 0.77 24.49 7.05
N PHE A 86 1.92 23.82 6.95
CA PHE A 86 2.25 22.97 5.81
C PHE A 86 1.23 21.84 5.62
N MET A 87 0.85 21.14 6.70
CA MET A 87 -0.16 20.07 6.66
C MET A 87 -1.55 20.57 6.24
N MET A 88 -1.93 21.79 6.62
CA MET A 88 -3.18 22.40 6.16
C MET A 88 -3.15 22.70 4.65
N LEU A 89 -2.07 23.34 4.18
CA LEU A 89 -1.91 23.69 2.77
C LEU A 89 -1.88 22.45 1.88
N GLN A 90 -1.18 21.41 2.33
CA GLN A 90 -1.01 20.14 1.61
C GLN A 90 -1.94 19.04 2.15
N ASN A 91 -3.13 19.39 2.65
CA ASN A 91 -4.01 18.44 3.34
C ASN A 91 -4.39 17.21 2.48
N GLN A 92 -4.44 17.34 1.16
CA GLN A 92 -4.72 16.23 0.24
C GLN A 92 -3.53 15.31 -0.01
N GLY A 93 -2.31 15.74 0.32
CA GLY A 93 -1.09 14.94 0.17
C GLY A 93 -0.93 13.87 1.25
N PHE A 94 -1.60 14.03 2.38
CA PHE A 94 -1.59 13.07 3.48
C PHE A 94 -2.82 12.16 3.44
N ALA A 95 -2.61 10.89 3.75
CA ALA A 95 -3.67 9.89 3.89
C ALA A 95 -3.73 9.41 5.34
N TRP A 96 -4.88 9.59 5.96
CA TRP A 96 -5.16 9.16 7.34
C TRP A 96 -6.04 7.90 7.37
N GLU A 97 -6.79 7.68 6.29
CA GLU A 97 -7.62 6.50 6.05
C GLU A 97 -7.26 5.85 4.71
N ASP A 98 -7.57 4.56 4.53
CA ASP A 98 -7.30 3.84 3.27
C ASP A 98 -8.10 4.43 2.08
N SER A 99 -9.23 5.09 2.37
CA SER A 99 -10.06 5.83 1.41
C SER A 99 -9.37 7.07 0.83
N GLU A 100 -8.43 7.66 1.58
CA GLU A 100 -7.70 8.89 1.24
C GLU A 100 -6.41 8.61 0.46
N ARG A 101 -6.07 7.33 0.28
CA ARG A 101 -4.85 6.87 -0.39
C ARG A 101 -4.77 7.41 -1.82
N GLY A 102 -3.63 7.99 -2.16
CA GLY A 102 -3.33 8.45 -3.52
C GLY A 102 -3.09 7.30 -4.50
N SER A 103 -3.29 7.59 -5.79
CA SER A 103 -2.84 6.73 -6.89
C SER A 103 -1.88 7.52 -7.77
N PHE A 104 -0.95 6.81 -8.43
CA PHE A 104 -0.08 7.45 -9.40
C PHE A 104 -0.90 7.91 -10.61
N LYS A 105 -0.57 9.10 -11.11
CA LYS A 105 -1.11 9.60 -12.37
C LYS A 105 -0.78 8.61 -13.49
N LYS A 106 -1.81 8.18 -14.23
CA LYS A 106 -1.65 7.23 -15.33
C LYS A 106 -0.84 7.83 -16.49
N GLU A 107 -0.83 9.16 -16.63
CA GLU A 107 0.02 9.83 -17.61
C GLU A 107 1.51 9.62 -17.30
N PHE A 108 1.87 9.65 -16.02
CA PHE A 108 3.26 9.48 -15.59
C PHE A 108 3.69 8.02 -15.54
N PHE A 109 2.76 7.15 -15.17
CA PHE A 109 2.95 5.73 -14.98
C PHE A 109 1.86 4.96 -15.72
N PRO A 110 2.04 4.66 -17.01
CA PRO A 110 1.10 3.84 -17.75
C PRO A 110 1.01 2.44 -17.14
N PRO A 111 -0.10 1.71 -17.37
CA PRO A 111 -0.25 0.33 -16.90
C PRO A 111 0.93 -0.55 -17.35
N VAL A 112 1.44 -1.37 -16.42
CA VAL A 112 2.56 -2.26 -16.69
C VAL A 112 2.06 -3.53 -17.37
N GLU A 113 2.63 -3.86 -18.52
CA GLU A 113 2.43 -5.14 -19.18
C GLU A 113 3.37 -6.20 -18.60
N ILE A 114 2.81 -7.31 -18.12
CA ILE A 114 3.60 -8.43 -17.59
C ILE A 114 3.90 -9.39 -18.74
N PRO A 115 5.19 -9.64 -19.10
CA PRO A 115 5.53 -10.59 -20.13
C PRO A 115 5.13 -12.00 -19.70
N THR A 116 4.35 -12.68 -20.53
CA THR A 116 3.96 -14.07 -20.31
C THR A 116 4.64 -14.97 -21.34
N ILE A 117 4.95 -16.20 -20.92
CA ILE A 117 5.42 -17.28 -21.80
C ILE A 117 4.25 -18.25 -21.94
N ASN A 118 4.13 -18.99 -23.03
CA ASN A 118 3.09 -20.02 -23.14
C ASN A 118 3.16 -21.00 -21.96
N HIS A 119 2.09 -21.06 -21.17
CA HIS A 119 1.97 -21.92 -20.00
C HIS A 119 0.50 -22.25 -19.74
N MET A 120 0.28 -23.30 -18.95
CA MET A 120 -1.05 -23.59 -18.41
C MET A 120 -1.30 -22.69 -17.19
N PRO A 121 -2.47 -22.05 -17.08
CA PRO A 121 -2.82 -21.26 -15.91
C PRO A 121 -2.86 -22.17 -14.68
N TRP A 122 -2.37 -21.66 -13.54
CA TRP A 122 -2.36 -22.42 -12.30
C TRP A 122 -3.59 -22.10 -11.45
N VAL A 123 -4.24 -23.16 -10.95
CA VAL A 123 -5.34 -23.06 -9.99
C VAL A 123 -4.92 -23.78 -8.73
N GLN A 124 -4.75 -23.02 -7.64
CA GLN A 124 -4.37 -23.55 -6.34
C GLN A 124 -5.47 -23.29 -5.32
N GLN A 125 -5.89 -24.33 -4.60
CA GLN A 125 -6.85 -24.20 -3.51
C GLN A 125 -6.26 -23.38 -2.36
N ASN A 126 -7.03 -22.38 -1.89
CA ASN A 126 -6.64 -21.47 -0.81
C ASN A 126 -6.51 -22.19 0.54
N ILE A 127 -5.64 -21.67 1.39
CA ILE A 127 -5.49 -22.16 2.77
C ILE A 127 -6.69 -21.63 3.58
N PRO A 128 -7.38 -22.47 4.38
CA PRO A 128 -8.48 -22.02 5.23
C PRO A 128 -8.04 -20.90 6.18
N ILE A 129 -8.88 -19.87 6.32
CA ILE A 129 -8.63 -18.78 7.26
C ILE A 129 -8.92 -19.30 8.68
N PRO A 130 -8.00 -19.11 9.64
CA PRO A 130 -8.24 -19.49 11.03
C PRO A 130 -9.49 -18.80 11.60
N PRO A 131 -10.35 -19.52 12.35
CA PRO A 131 -11.63 -18.97 12.84
C PRO A 131 -11.49 -17.69 13.67
N GLY A 132 -10.43 -17.56 14.47
CA GLY A 132 -10.21 -16.41 15.35
C GLY A 132 -10.02 -15.08 14.62
N ILE A 133 -9.45 -15.10 13.42
CA ILE A 133 -9.16 -13.89 12.61
C ILE A 133 -10.11 -13.72 11.41
N TYR A 134 -11.08 -14.63 11.26
CA TYR A 134 -11.92 -14.68 10.06
C TYR A 134 -12.66 -13.36 9.80
N LYS A 135 -13.30 -12.80 10.83
CA LYS A 135 -14.08 -11.55 10.72
C LYS A 135 -13.20 -10.36 10.33
N GLU A 136 -12.00 -10.27 10.90
CA GLU A 136 -11.04 -9.20 10.62
C GLU A 136 -10.55 -9.27 9.17
N VAL A 137 -10.21 -10.47 8.70
CA VAL A 137 -9.78 -10.71 7.33
C VAL A 137 -10.89 -10.39 6.34
N CYS A 138 -12.13 -10.78 6.63
CA CYS A 138 -13.29 -10.42 5.80
C CYS A 138 -13.47 -8.90 5.72
N LYS A 139 -13.39 -8.20 6.86
CA LYS A 139 -13.48 -6.74 6.90
C LYS A 139 -12.36 -6.09 6.08
N MET A 140 -11.12 -6.57 6.21
CA MET A 140 -9.98 -6.08 5.44
C MET A 140 -10.19 -6.25 3.92
N ILE A 141 -10.67 -7.42 3.47
CA ILE A 141 -10.94 -7.67 2.06
C ILE A 141 -12.06 -6.75 1.55
N GLN A 142 -13.12 -6.58 2.33
CA GLN A 142 -14.23 -5.66 1.97
C GLN A 142 -13.76 -4.21 1.87
N THR A 143 -12.91 -3.74 2.79
CA THR A 143 -12.31 -2.41 2.71
C THR A 143 -11.50 -2.26 1.42
N LYS A 144 -10.64 -3.24 1.09
CA LYS A 144 -9.83 -3.21 -0.13
C LYS A 144 -10.67 -3.24 -1.42
N ILE A 145 -11.82 -3.91 -1.41
CA ILE A 145 -12.77 -3.87 -2.53
C ILE A 145 -13.42 -2.47 -2.62
N LYS A 146 -13.88 -1.93 -1.49
CA LYS A 146 -14.48 -0.59 -1.43
C LYS A 146 -13.51 0.51 -1.89
N THR A 147 -12.22 0.39 -1.57
CA THR A 147 -11.18 1.35 -2.00
C THR A 147 -10.67 1.11 -3.42
N GLY A 148 -11.19 0.12 -4.14
CA GLY A 148 -10.80 -0.19 -5.52
C GLY A 148 -9.40 -0.82 -5.64
N ILE A 149 -8.82 -1.32 -4.55
CA ILE A 149 -7.56 -2.08 -4.59
C ILE A 149 -7.80 -3.46 -5.17
N TYR A 150 -8.88 -4.10 -4.73
CA TYR A 150 -9.30 -5.42 -5.18
C TYR A 150 -10.54 -5.31 -6.04
N GLU A 151 -10.51 -6.04 -7.15
CA GLU A 151 -11.61 -6.13 -8.08
C GLU A 151 -12.03 -7.60 -8.22
N PRO A 152 -13.33 -7.91 -8.22
CA PRO A 152 -13.82 -9.23 -8.60
C PRO A 152 -13.34 -9.57 -10.01
N SER A 153 -12.79 -10.78 -10.19
CA SER A 153 -12.28 -11.22 -11.49
C SER A 153 -12.67 -12.66 -11.78
N ASN A 154 -12.90 -12.96 -13.07
CA ASN A 154 -13.10 -14.30 -13.59
C ASN A 154 -11.78 -14.80 -14.23
N SER A 155 -10.74 -14.93 -13.40
CA SER A 155 -9.40 -15.32 -13.87
C SER A 155 -9.23 -16.84 -13.88
N SER A 156 -8.51 -17.35 -14.88
CA SER A 156 -8.02 -18.74 -14.87
C SER A 156 -6.87 -18.97 -13.89
N TYR A 157 -6.30 -17.90 -13.33
CA TYR A 157 -5.22 -17.94 -12.35
C TYR A 157 -5.76 -17.81 -10.92
N GLN A 158 -5.37 -18.74 -10.05
CA GLN A 158 -5.67 -18.68 -8.62
C GLN A 158 -4.44 -19.11 -7.81
N SER A 159 -3.85 -18.17 -7.08
CA SER A 159 -2.72 -18.40 -6.18
C SER A 159 -3.20 -18.59 -4.73
N ARG A 160 -2.48 -19.42 -3.96
CA ARG A 160 -2.72 -19.50 -2.51
C ARG A 160 -2.31 -18.21 -1.82
N TRP A 161 -3.08 -17.81 -0.81
CA TRP A 161 -2.71 -16.79 0.14
C TRP A 161 -2.98 -17.28 1.57
N PHE A 162 -2.36 -16.61 2.53
CA PHE A 162 -2.53 -16.88 3.96
C PHE A 162 -2.40 -15.56 4.73
N CYS A 163 -3.00 -15.53 5.92
CA CYS A 163 -2.94 -14.37 6.81
C CYS A 163 -1.72 -14.46 7.73
N VAL A 164 -1.09 -13.33 8.01
CA VAL A 164 -0.01 -13.21 8.99
C VAL A 164 -0.39 -12.10 9.95
N ALA A 165 -0.52 -12.42 11.24
CA ALA A 165 -0.72 -11.41 12.28
C ALA A 165 0.57 -10.61 12.46
N LYS A 166 0.49 -9.27 12.45
CA LYS A 166 1.62 -8.40 12.79
C LYS A 166 1.63 -8.12 14.29
N LYS A 167 2.78 -7.66 14.80
CA LYS A 167 2.95 -7.35 16.22
C LYS A 167 2.12 -6.15 16.69
N ASP A 168 1.65 -5.33 15.75
CA ASP A 168 1.04 -4.03 16.03
C ASP A 168 -0.47 -4.13 16.34
N GLY A 169 -0.98 -5.35 16.59
CA GLY A 169 -2.40 -5.59 16.84
C GLY A 169 -3.28 -5.49 15.59
N GLN A 170 -2.67 -5.53 14.40
CA GLN A 170 -3.32 -5.67 13.10
C GLN A 170 -2.76 -6.87 12.32
#